data_AF-A0A6P0LN36-F1
#
_entry.id   AF-A0A6P0LN36-F1
#
_cell.length_a   1.000
_cell.length_b   1.000
_cell.length_c   1.000
_cell.angle_alpha   90.00
_cell.angle_beta   90.00
_cell.angle_gamma   90.00
#
_symmetry.space_group_name_H-M   'P 1'
#
loop_
_entity.id
_entity.type
_entity.pdbx_description
1 polymer ?
#
loop_
_entity_poly.entity_id
_entity_poly.type
_entity_poly.pdbx_seq_one_letter_code
_entity_poly.pdbx_strand_id
1 'polypeptide(L)'
;MNDALNDARISEKKRVKDIEDETEKKRLDDILKSSKYALLKSEEDLTDKQKDKLEEVKEAFPLLAKMHQQREDFREIFDTHDDWAEGAFALIDWI
;
A
#
# COMPACT_ATOMS: atom_id res chain seq x y z
N MET A 1 -10.63 -4.52 -1.96
CA MET A 1 -9.19 -4.53 -1.63
C MET A 1 -8.72 -3.22 -0.98
N ASN A 2 -9.16 -2.05 -1.48
CA ASN A 2 -8.79 -0.74 -0.89
C ASN A 2 -9.17 -0.57 0.59
N ASP A 3 -10.31 -1.12 1.02
CA ASP A 3 -10.76 -0.99 2.41
C ASP A 3 -9.81 -1.68 3.40
N ALA A 4 -9.39 -2.92 3.10
CA ALA A 4 -8.46 -3.67 3.93
C ALA A 4 -7.09 -2.97 4.08
N LEU A 5 -6.56 -2.40 2.98
CA LEU A 5 -5.31 -1.63 3.03
C LEU A 5 -5.48 -0.32 3.81
N ASN A 6 -6.62 0.35 3.67
CA ASN A 6 -6.91 1.55 4.46
C ASN A 6 -7.10 1.23 5.95
N ASP A 7 -7.69 0.09 6.30
CA ASP A 7 -7.86 -0.37 7.68
C ASP A 7 -6.52 -0.76 8.31
N ALA A 8 -5.63 -1.39 7.55
CA ALA A 8 -4.26 -1.63 7.97
C ALA A 8 -3.53 -0.31 8.24
N ARG A 9 -3.66 0.68 7.34
CA ARG A 9 -3.11 2.03 7.54
C ARG A 9 -3.67 2.71 8.80
N ILE A 10 -4.95 2.54 9.11
CA ILE A 10 -5.56 3.07 10.34
C ILE A 10 -5.02 2.35 11.58
N SER A 11 -4.79 1.04 11.49
CA SER A 11 -4.21 0.24 12.58
C SER A 11 -2.76 0.64 12.86
N GLU A 12 -1.95 0.84 11.82
CA GLU A 12 -0.59 1.37 11.96
C GLU A 12 -0.60 2.77 12.59
N LYS A 13 -1.54 3.66 12.20
CA LYS A 13 -1.69 4.97 12.85
C LYS A 13 -2.01 4.88 14.33
N LYS A 14 -2.75 3.86 14.76
CA LYS A 14 -3.02 3.64 16.18
C LYS A 14 -1.74 3.16 16.88
N ARG A 15 -1.07 2.16 16.32
CA ARG A 15 0.20 1.63 16.85
C ARG A 15 1.28 2.70 17.00
N VAL A 16 1.41 3.60 16.02
CA VAL A 16 2.38 4.71 16.07
C VAL A 16 2.11 5.65 17.25
N LYS A 17 0.85 5.86 17.64
CA LYS A 17 0.51 6.74 18.78
C LYS A 17 1.00 6.18 20.12
N ASP A 18 1.13 4.86 20.20
CA ASP A 18 1.53 4.14 21.41
C ASP A 18 3.07 4.02 21.54
N ILE A 19 3.84 4.55 20.59
CA ILE A 19 5.31 4.60 20.65
C ILE A 19 5.74 5.65 21.69
N GLU A 20 6.62 5.26 22.62
CA GLU A 20 7.15 6.13 23.67
C GLU A 20 8.21 7.13 23.17
N ASP A 21 9.01 6.74 22.18
CA ASP A 21 9.99 7.62 21.55
C ASP A 21 9.27 8.67 20.69
N GLU A 22 9.15 9.89 21.22
CA GLU A 22 8.48 11.02 20.56
C GLU A 22 9.14 11.42 19.23
N THR A 23 10.45 11.19 19.06
CA THR A 23 11.13 11.50 17.78
C THR A 23 10.73 10.50 16.71
N GLU A 24 10.79 9.21 17.03
CA GLU A 24 10.40 8.15 16.09
C GLU A 24 8.89 8.16 15.82
N LYS A 25 8.08 8.39 16.85
CA LYS A 25 6.63 8.57 16.71
C LYS A 25 6.28 9.70 15.76
N LYS A 26 6.91 10.87 15.89
CA LYS A 26 6.68 12.01 14.99
C LYS A 26 7.09 11.68 13.56
N ARG A 27 8.27 11.07 13.37
CA ARG A 27 8.76 10.63 12.05
C ARG A 27 7.75 9.69 11.39
N LEU A 28 7.30 8.65 12.10
CA LEU A 28 6.36 7.67 11.58
C LEU A 28 4.96 8.25 11.31
N ASP A 29 4.47 9.17 12.15
CA ASP A 29 3.19 9.86 11.92
C ASP A 29 3.24 10.75 10.68
N ASP A 30 4.35 11.47 10.47
CA ASP A 30 4.56 12.31 9.28
C ASP A 30 4.63 11.49 7.98
N ILE A 31 5.18 10.27 8.04
CA ILE A 31 5.16 9.32 6.91
C ILE A 31 3.74 8.83 6.63
N LEU A 32 2.95 8.50 7.67
CA LEU A 32 1.54 8.08 7.51
C LEU A 32 0.59 9.24 7.18
N LYS A 33 1.06 10.48 7.27
CA LYS A 33 0.29 11.68 6.92
C LYS A 33 0.22 11.80 5.40
N SER A 34 -0.98 12.05 4.90
CA SER A 34 -1.25 12.14 3.45
C SER A 34 -0.91 10.88 2.63
N SER A 35 -0.55 9.75 3.25
CA SER A 35 -0.24 8.50 2.55
C SER A 35 -1.44 7.74 2.01
N LYS A 36 -2.68 8.13 2.37
CA LYS A 36 -3.90 7.42 1.96
C LYS A 36 -3.96 7.26 0.44
N TYR A 37 -3.78 8.33 -0.33
CA TYR A 37 -3.88 8.24 -1.78
C TYR A 37 -2.63 7.66 -2.44
N ALA A 38 -1.47 7.79 -1.80
CA ALA A 38 -0.25 7.10 -2.23
C ALA A 38 -0.40 5.57 -2.16
N LEU A 39 -1.17 5.07 -1.19
CA LEU A 39 -1.41 3.63 -0.99
C LEU A 39 -2.61 3.07 -1.76
N LEU A 40 -3.62 3.88 -2.08
CA LEU A 40 -4.91 3.38 -2.60
C LEU A 40 -5.12 3.59 -4.10
N LYS A 41 -4.34 4.48 -4.72
CA LYS A 41 -4.32 4.63 -6.17
C LYS A 41 -3.38 3.60 -6.78
N SER A 42 -3.63 3.27 -8.04
CA SER A 42 -2.69 2.54 -8.88
C SER A 42 -1.37 3.30 -9.02
N GLU A 43 -0.24 2.60 -9.07
CA GLU A 43 1.09 3.26 -9.16
C GLU A 43 1.23 4.14 -10.41
N GLU A 44 0.56 3.76 -11.51
CA GLU A 44 0.54 4.52 -12.76
C GLU A 44 -0.18 5.89 -12.63
N ASP A 45 -1.14 5.99 -11.70
CA ASP A 45 -1.97 7.19 -11.48
C ASP A 45 -1.42 8.11 -10.37
N LEU A 46 -0.26 7.77 -9.83
CA LEU A 46 0.39 8.55 -8.78
C LEU A 46 1.09 9.77 -9.38
N THR A 47 0.89 10.91 -8.73
CA THR A 47 1.76 12.07 -8.95
C THR A 47 3.14 11.81 -8.34
N ASP A 48 4.17 12.54 -8.77
CA ASP A 48 5.54 12.38 -8.24
C ASP A 48 5.55 12.49 -6.70
N LYS A 49 4.84 13.47 -6.14
CA LYS A 49 4.68 13.63 -4.69
C LYS A 49 4.05 12.42 -4.00
N GLN A 50 3.15 11.71 -4.69
CA GLN A 50 2.52 10.51 -4.15
C GLN A 50 3.45 9.30 -4.27
N LYS A 51 4.30 9.24 -5.31
CA LYS A 51 5.34 8.21 -5.45
C LYS A 51 6.40 8.34 -4.36
N ASP A 52 6.90 9.54 -4.12
CA ASP A 52 7.85 9.82 -3.02
C ASP A 52 7.26 9.39 -1.68
N LYS A 53 5.99 9.73 -1.44
CA LYS A 53 5.28 9.34 -0.21
C LYS A 53 5.07 7.83 -0.12
N LEU A 54 4.82 7.14 -1.25
CA LEU A 54 4.70 5.69 -1.28
C LEU A 54 6.03 5.02 -0.92
N GLU A 55 7.15 5.54 -1.42
CA GLU A 55 8.50 5.04 -1.10
C GLU A 55 8.80 5.16 0.40
N GLU A 56 8.58 6.35 0.99
CA GLU A 56 8.74 6.54 2.45
C GLU A 56 7.90 5.55 3.26
N VAL A 57 6.66 5.28 2.82
CA VAL A 57 5.77 4.32 3.49
C VAL A 57 6.26 2.89 3.31
N LYS A 58 6.75 2.52 2.11
CA LYS A 58 7.28 1.18 1.82
C LYS A 58 8.49 0.88 2.71
N GLU A 59 9.36 1.87 2.92
CA GLU A 59 10.53 1.75 3.80
C GLU A 59 10.16 1.62 5.28
N ALA A 60 9.20 2.43 5.75
CA ALA A 60 8.89 2.51 7.18
C ALA A 60 7.84 1.48 7.66
N PHE A 61 6.96 0.99 6.77
CA PHE A 61 5.85 0.11 7.12
C PHE A 61 5.78 -1.13 6.22
N PRO A 62 6.59 -2.17 6.51
CA PRO A 62 6.69 -3.37 5.66
C PRO A 62 5.35 -4.07 5.39
N LEU A 63 4.42 -4.05 6.36
CA LEU A 63 3.07 -4.61 6.17
C LEU A 63 2.28 -3.84 5.10
N LEU A 64 2.28 -2.51 5.17
CA LEU A 64 1.59 -1.67 4.19
C LEU A 64 2.24 -1.81 2.81
N ALA A 65 3.57 -1.93 2.76
CA ALA A 65 4.33 -2.20 1.54
C ALA A 65 3.88 -3.50 0.87
N LYS A 66 3.81 -4.59 1.65
CA LYS A 66 3.39 -5.90 1.16
C LYS A 66 1.95 -5.90 0.66
N MET A 67 1.03 -5.31 1.43
CA MET A 67 -0.38 -5.24 1.04
C MET A 67 -0.60 -4.38 -0.21
N HIS A 68 0.14 -3.28 -0.33
CA HIS A 68 0.15 -2.46 -1.54
C HIS A 68 0.65 -3.25 -2.74
N GLN A 69 1.80 -3.92 -2.62
CA GLN A 69 2.38 -4.71 -3.71
C GLN A 69 1.44 -5.80 -4.16
N GLN A 70 0.87 -6.58 -3.24
CA GLN A 70 -0.13 -7.60 -3.57
C GLN A 70 -1.28 -6.98 -4.37
N ARG A 71 -1.77 -5.81 -3.95
CA ARG A 71 -2.83 -5.13 -4.68
C ARG A 71 -2.43 -4.76 -6.12
N GLU A 72 -1.21 -4.30 -6.35
CA GLU A 72 -0.71 -4.01 -7.70
C GLU A 72 -0.52 -5.29 -8.51
N ASP A 73 0.01 -6.37 -7.92
CA ASP A 73 0.17 -7.66 -8.61
C ASP A 73 -1.20 -8.20 -9.06
N PHE A 74 -2.21 -8.15 -8.18
CA PHE A 74 -3.58 -8.51 -8.53
C PHE A 74 -4.11 -7.66 -9.68
N ARG A 75 -3.86 -6.36 -9.65
CA ARG A 75 -4.29 -5.44 -10.70
C ARG A 75 -3.62 -5.77 -12.02
N GLU A 76 -2.31 -5.99 -12.03
CA GLU A 76 -1.56 -6.37 -13.23
C GLU A 76 -2.11 -7.67 -13.84
N ILE A 77 -2.38 -8.69 -13.01
CA ILE A 77 -2.99 -9.95 -13.47
C ILE A 77 -4.35 -9.70 -14.15
N PHE A 78 -5.22 -8.89 -13.55
CA PHE A 78 -6.58 -8.71 -14.08
C PHE A 78 -6.73 -7.61 -15.14
N ASP A 79 -5.81 -6.65 -15.22
CA ASP A 79 -5.82 -5.59 -16.23
C ASP A 79 -5.06 -6.01 -17.52
N THR A 80 -4.16 -7.01 -17.44
CA THR A 80 -3.39 -7.52 -18.60
C THR A 80 -4.12 -8.63 -19.37
N HIS A 81 -5.06 -9.33 -18.73
CA HIS A 81 -5.81 -10.41 -19.35
C HIS A 81 -7.23 -9.97 -19.71
N ASP A 82 -7.52 -9.88 -21.01
CA ASP A 82 -8.86 -9.56 -21.53
C ASP A 82 -9.87 -10.69 -21.27
N ASP A 83 -9.39 -11.94 -21.11
CA ASP A 83 -10.20 -13.11 -20.79
C ASP A 83 -10.08 -13.48 -19.31
N TRP A 84 -11.25 -13.64 -18.67
CA TRP A 84 -11.35 -13.91 -17.24
C TRP A 84 -10.77 -15.29 -16.85
N ALA A 85 -10.82 -16.29 -17.73
CA ALA A 85 -10.23 -17.60 -17.46
C ALA A 85 -8.70 -17.52 -17.51
N GLU A 86 -8.13 -16.75 -18.44
CA GLU A 86 -6.69 -16.48 -18.46
C GLU A 86 -6.21 -15.77 -17.18
N GLY A 87 -6.93 -14.73 -16.74
CA GLY A 87 -6.64 -14.05 -15.46
C GLY A 87 -6.74 -14.98 -14.25
N ALA A 88 -7.70 -15.93 -14.26
CA ALA A 88 -7.82 -16.93 -13.20
C ALA A 88 -6.65 -17.94 -13.19
N PHE A 89 -6.14 -18.35 -14.35
CA PHE A 89 -4.95 -19.20 -14.43
C PHE A 89 -3.69 -18.46 -13.98
N ALA A 90 -3.49 -17.22 -14.41
CA ALA A 90 -2.37 -16.39 -13.96
C ALA A 90 -2.39 -16.15 -12.44
N LEU A 91 -3.58 -16.01 -11.84
CA LEU A 91 -3.72 -15.93 -10.39
C LEU A 91 -3.32 -17.23 -9.68
N ILE A 92 -3.65 -18.40 -10.24
CA ILE A 92 -3.23 -19.70 -9.68
C ILE A 92 -1.70 -19.82 -9.71
N ASP A 93 -1.04 -19.37 -10.78
CA ASP A 93 0.41 -19.42 -10.90
C ASP A 93 1.15 -18.45 -9.96
N TRP A 94 0.49 -17.38 -9.50
CA TRP A 94 1.06 -16.40 -8.57
C TRP A 94 1.04 -16.82 -7.09
N ILE A 95 0.11 -17.70 -6.69
CA ILE A 95 -0.09 -18.17 -5.30
C ILE A 95 0.84 -19.34 -4.96
#